data_AF-A0A3B9DBX1-F1
#
_entry.id   AF-A0A3B9DBX1-F1
#
_cell.length_a   1.000
_cell.length_b   1.000
_cell.length_c   1.000
_cell.angle_alpha   90.00
_cell.angle_beta   90.00
_cell.angle_gamma   90.00
#
_symmetry.space_group_name_H-M   'P 1'
#
loop_
_entity.id
_entity.type
_entity.pdbx_description
1 polymer ?
#
loop_
_entity_poly.entity_id
_entity_poly.type
_entity_poly.pdbx_seq_one_letter_code
_entity_poly.pdbx_strand_id
1 'polypeptide(L)'
;GSGVGQVVAEKHVRQMNKMLSGVITRGTGKKARINRPAAGKTGTSQEFRDAWFVGYTGNLIAGVWLGNDNRSPMKRVSGGSLPAGLWKSVMMEAHEGLPRHPLLGLSDQYHSIAPRNSRENASFWGRILHNFTGR
;
A
#
# COMPACT_ATOMS: atom_id res chain seq x y z
N GLY A 1 6.04 4.16 25.95
CA GLY A 1 4.64 4.26 26.41
C GLY A 1 3.94 2.96 26.10
N SER A 2 3.39 2.29 27.11
CA SER A 2 2.64 1.03 26.96
C SER A 2 1.27 1.33 26.35
N GLY A 3 1.18 1.39 25.01
CA GLY A 3 -0.10 1.53 24.32
C GLY A 3 -1.12 0.46 24.74
N VAL A 4 -2.31 0.48 24.15
CA VAL A 4 -3.48 -0.37 24.47
C VAL A 4 -3.27 -1.90 24.34
N GLY A 5 -2.02 -2.37 24.26
CA GLY A 5 -1.66 -3.76 24.06
C GLY A 5 -1.92 -4.19 22.61
N GLN A 6 -1.42 -5.38 22.28
CA GLN A 6 -1.73 -6.01 21.01
C GLN A 6 -3.19 -6.51 21.05
N VAL A 7 -4.07 -5.91 20.25
CA VAL A 7 -5.49 -6.30 20.16
C VAL A 7 -5.80 -7.33 19.08
N VAL A 8 -4.86 -7.55 18.14
CA VAL A 8 -4.98 -8.54 17.07
C VAL A 8 -3.67 -9.31 16.91
N ALA A 9 -3.76 -10.64 16.80
CA ALA A 9 -2.59 -11.49 16.56
C ALA A 9 -1.89 -11.15 15.24
N GLU A 10 -0.56 -11.13 15.24
CA GLU A 10 0.24 -10.74 14.07
C GLU A 10 -0.08 -11.57 12.81
N LYS A 11 -0.32 -12.88 13.00
CA LYS A 11 -0.72 -13.79 11.92
C LYS A 11 -1.96 -13.29 11.16
N HIS A 12 -2.93 -12.70 11.88
CA HIS A 12 -4.16 -12.17 11.29
C HIS A 12 -3.93 -10.84 10.57
N VAL A 13 -3.05 -9.99 11.11
CA VAL A 13 -2.62 -8.76 10.43
C VAL A 13 -1.92 -9.07 9.11
N ARG A 14 -1.02 -10.07 9.08
CA ARG A 14 -0.36 -10.53 7.84
C ARG A 14 -1.35 -11.00 6.78
N GLN A 15 -2.33 -11.81 7.18
CA GLN A 15 -3.38 -12.30 6.28
C GLN A 15 -4.25 -11.13 5.77
N MET A 16 -4.65 -10.22 6.66
CA MET A 16 -5.47 -9.06 6.31
C MET A 16 -4.76 -8.13 5.32
N ASN A 17 -3.48 -7.82 5.56
CA ASN A 17 -2.68 -7.02 4.64
C ASN A 17 -2.61 -7.65 3.24
N LYS A 18 -2.41 -8.97 3.15
CA LYS A 18 -2.42 -9.68 1.86
C LYS A 18 -3.77 -9.55 1.13
N MET A 19 -4.87 -9.70 1.85
CA MET A 19 -6.21 -9.58 1.27
C MET A 19 -6.51 -8.14 0.81
N LEU A 20 -6.24 -7.15 1.66
CA LEU A 20 -6.52 -5.74 1.39
C LEU A 20 -5.58 -5.14 0.33
N SER A 21 -4.32 -5.60 0.25
CA SER A 21 -3.46 -5.26 -0.89
C SER A 21 -3.98 -5.88 -2.20
N GLY A 22 -4.63 -7.05 -2.12
CA GLY A 22 -5.39 -7.65 -3.22
C GLY A 22 -6.44 -6.72 -3.80
N VAL A 23 -7.13 -5.92 -2.98
CA VAL A 23 -8.16 -4.97 -3.43
C VAL A 23 -7.55 -3.88 -4.33
N ILE A 24 -6.37 -3.38 -3.99
CA ILE A 24 -5.65 -2.34 -4.75
C ILE A 24 -4.97 -2.93 -6.00
N THR A 25 -4.41 -4.13 -5.88
CA THR A 25 -3.65 -4.75 -6.97
C THR A 25 -4.54 -5.37 -8.04
N ARG A 26 -5.60 -6.09 -7.65
CA ARG A 26 -6.46 -6.85 -8.58
C ARG A 26 -7.96 -6.65 -8.40
N GLY A 27 -8.39 -6.05 -7.29
CA GLY A 27 -9.80 -5.89 -6.95
C GLY A 27 -10.43 -4.56 -7.35
N THR A 28 -11.38 -4.12 -6.54
CA THR A 28 -12.22 -2.93 -6.78
C THR A 28 -11.50 -1.60 -6.50
N GLY A 29 -10.35 -1.63 -5.83
CA GLY A 29 -9.56 -0.45 -5.45
C GLY A 29 -8.42 -0.11 -6.42
N LYS A 30 -8.42 -0.62 -7.65
CA LYS A 30 -7.30 -0.46 -8.61
C LYS A 30 -6.85 0.99 -8.81
N LYS A 31 -7.77 1.96 -8.74
CA LYS A 31 -7.44 3.39 -8.88
C LYS A 31 -6.59 3.95 -7.73
N ALA A 32 -6.58 3.28 -6.57
CA ALA A 32 -5.75 3.64 -5.41
C ALA A 32 -4.30 3.12 -5.51
N ARG A 33 -3.90 2.52 -6.64
CA ARG A 33 -2.55 1.94 -6.78
C ARG A 33 -1.48 3.05 -6.78
N ILE A 34 -0.57 2.96 -5.82
CA ILE A 34 0.62 3.81 -5.66
C ILE A 34 1.89 2.97 -5.73
N ASN A 35 3.04 3.60 -5.97
CA ASN A 35 4.33 2.91 -6.11
C ASN A 35 4.96 2.57 -4.74
N ARG A 36 4.21 2.00 -3.79
CA ARG A 36 4.72 1.54 -2.49
C ARG A 36 3.75 0.54 -1.86
N PRO A 37 4.18 -0.27 -0.87
CA PRO A 37 3.29 -1.21 -0.19
C PRO A 37 2.06 -0.48 0.36
N ALA A 38 0.88 -0.89 -0.11
CA ALA A 38 -0.38 -0.31 0.27
C ALA A 38 -1.47 -1.38 0.36
N ALA A 39 -2.42 -1.13 1.25
CA ALA A 39 -3.61 -1.95 1.47
C ALA A 39 -4.81 -1.03 1.67
N GLY A 40 -6.00 -1.45 1.24
CA GLY A 40 -7.19 -0.64 1.40
C GLY A 40 -8.47 -1.34 0.96
N LYS A 41 -9.60 -0.68 1.20
CA LYS A 41 -10.91 -1.20 0.88
C LYS A 41 -11.84 -0.10 0.36
N THR A 42 -12.65 -0.49 -0.60
CA THR A 42 -13.77 0.29 -1.14
C THR A 42 -15.03 0.10 -0.30
N GLY A 43 -15.81 1.16 -0.12
CA GLY A 43 -17.19 1.12 0.37
C GLY A 43 -18.10 1.89 -0.58
N THR A 44 -19.32 1.42 -0.79
CA THR A 44 -20.37 2.14 -1.55
C THR A 44 -21.69 1.80 -0.90
N SER A 45 -22.46 2.82 -0.50
CA SER A 45 -23.80 2.58 0.04
C SER A 45 -24.76 2.17 -1.08
N GLN A 46 -25.97 1.78 -0.69
CA GLN A 46 -27.07 1.65 -1.65
C GLN A 46 -27.33 2.97 -2.36
N GLU A 47 -27.85 2.88 -3.59
CA GLU A 47 -28.23 4.02 -4.44
C GLU A 47 -27.12 5.05 -4.68
N PHE A 48 -25.84 4.70 -4.49
CA PHE A 48 -24.70 5.61 -4.68
C PHE A 48 -24.79 6.90 -3.85
N ARG A 49 -25.39 6.85 -2.66
CA ARG A 49 -25.47 8.01 -1.75
C ARG A 49 -24.12 8.33 -1.12
N ASP A 50 -23.35 7.29 -0.83
CA ASP A 50 -22.03 7.39 -0.22
C ASP A 50 -21.01 6.51 -0.93
N ALA A 51 -19.81 7.04 -1.09
CA ALA A 51 -18.67 6.32 -1.63
C ALA A 51 -17.43 6.58 -0.79
N TRP A 52 -16.73 5.51 -0.41
CA TRP A 52 -15.59 5.57 0.48
C TRP A 52 -14.41 4.78 -0.08
N PHE A 53 -13.21 5.29 0.12
CA PHE A 53 -12.00 4.49 0.07
C PHE A 53 -11.18 4.72 1.34
N VAL A 54 -10.88 3.65 2.06
CA VAL A 54 -10.00 3.70 3.23
C VAL A 54 -8.78 2.85 2.94
N GLY A 55 -7.59 3.42 3.12
CA GLY A 55 -6.35 2.73 2.83
C GLY A 55 -5.18 3.24 3.66
N TYR A 56 -4.12 2.45 3.68
CA TYR A 56 -2.92 2.72 4.45
C TYR A 56 -1.66 2.18 3.79
N THR A 57 -0.53 2.73 4.22
CA THR A 57 0.83 2.27 3.97
C THR A 57 1.50 1.92 5.30
N GLY A 58 2.78 1.58 5.28
CA GLY A 58 3.56 1.45 6.53
C GLY A 58 3.82 2.79 7.24
N ASN A 59 3.44 3.93 6.66
CA ASN A 59 3.67 5.26 7.21
C ASN A 59 2.38 5.96 7.63
N LEU A 60 1.34 5.89 6.79
CA LEU A 60 0.14 6.72 6.91
C LEU A 60 -1.13 5.91 6.68
N ILE A 61 -2.22 6.34 7.30
CA ILE A 61 -3.59 5.88 7.04
C ILE A 61 -4.45 7.07 6.64
N ALA A 62 -5.33 6.88 5.65
CA ALA A 62 -6.28 7.90 5.21
C ALA A 62 -7.59 7.27 4.74
N GLY A 63 -8.69 8.00 4.97
CA GLY A 63 -10.01 7.69 4.44
C GLY A 63 -10.52 8.86 3.60
N VAL A 64 -11.08 8.56 2.44
CA VAL A 64 -11.75 9.54 1.57
C VAL A 64 -13.21 9.13 1.45
N TRP A 65 -14.10 10.08 1.74
CA TRP A 65 -15.52 9.97 1.51
C TRP A 65 -15.97 10.98 0.46
N LEU A 66 -16.94 10.58 -0.36
CA LEU A 66 -17.77 11.50 -1.13
C LEU A 66 -19.24 11.11 -0.94
N GLY A 67 -20.08 12.12 -0.78
CA GLY A 67 -21.52 12.04 -0.70
C GLY A 67 -22.13 13.44 -0.78
N ASN A 68 -23.44 13.51 -0.98
CA ASN A 68 -24.18 14.76 -0.90
C ASN A 68 -24.73 14.94 0.51
N ASP A 69 -24.61 16.13 1.10
CA ASP A 69 -25.08 16.42 2.47
C ASP A 69 -26.60 16.18 2.64
N ASN A 70 -27.37 16.36 1.56
CA ASN A 70 -28.81 16.11 1.51
C ASN A 70 -29.18 14.63 1.24
N ARG A 71 -28.20 13.72 1.24
CA ARG A 71 -28.33 12.28 0.95
C ARG A 71 -28.80 11.93 -0.46
N SER A 72 -28.94 12.90 -1.37
CA SER A 72 -29.35 12.59 -2.75
C SER A 72 -28.31 11.66 -3.42
N PRO A 73 -28.75 10.74 -4.30
CA PRO A 73 -27.84 9.88 -5.06
C PRO A 73 -26.78 10.67 -5.83
N MET A 74 -25.53 10.22 -5.80
CA MET A 74 -24.50 10.71 -6.71
C MET A 74 -24.64 10.05 -8.09
N LYS A 75 -23.99 10.63 -9.12
CA LYS A 75 -23.96 10.08 -10.48
C LYS A 75 -23.06 8.83 -10.58
N ARG A 76 -23.50 7.70 -10.02
CA ARG A 76 -22.83 6.39 -10.04
C ARG A 76 -21.40 6.42 -9.47
N VAL A 77 -21.16 7.24 -8.44
CA VAL A 77 -19.87 7.30 -7.74
C VAL A 77 -19.77 6.11 -6.80
N SER A 78 -18.68 5.34 -6.91
CA SER A 78 -18.40 4.19 -6.04
C SER A 78 -17.07 4.38 -5.33
N GLY A 79 -16.85 3.64 -4.24
CA GLY A 79 -15.60 3.69 -3.48
C GLY A 79 -14.34 3.49 -4.34
N GLY A 80 -14.45 2.66 -5.39
CA GLY A 80 -13.36 2.38 -6.32
C GLY A 80 -13.15 3.43 -7.42
N SER A 81 -14.05 4.43 -7.56
CA SER A 81 -13.98 5.45 -8.59
C SER A 81 -13.27 6.72 -8.10
N LEU A 82 -14.01 7.79 -7.78
CA LEU A 82 -13.46 9.07 -7.34
C LEU A 82 -12.74 8.98 -5.98
N PRO A 83 -13.30 8.34 -4.94
CA PRO A 83 -12.64 8.26 -3.63
C PRO A 83 -11.27 7.57 -3.69
N ALA A 84 -11.16 6.43 -4.38
CA ALA A 84 -9.88 5.73 -4.56
C ALA A 84 -8.85 6.56 -5.33
N GLY A 85 -9.27 7.30 -6.35
CA GLY A 85 -8.40 8.20 -7.12
C GLY A 85 -7.90 9.37 -6.28
N LEU A 86 -8.80 10.01 -5.51
CA LEU A 86 -8.44 11.12 -4.64
C LEU A 86 -7.53 10.66 -3.49
N TRP A 87 -7.81 9.49 -2.89
CA TRP A 87 -6.93 8.87 -1.91
C TRP A 87 -5.52 8.69 -2.47
N LYS A 88 -5.39 8.21 -3.72
CA LYS A 88 -4.10 8.10 -4.39
C LYS A 88 -3.40 9.45 -4.50
N SER A 89 -4.08 10.50 -4.96
CA SER A 89 -3.46 11.83 -5.10
C SER A 89 -2.94 12.36 -3.78
N VAL A 90 -3.77 12.31 -2.72
CA VAL A 90 -3.39 12.74 -1.37
C VAL A 90 -2.21 11.92 -0.85
N MET A 91 -2.25 10.59 -1.02
CA MET A 91 -1.19 9.73 -0.51
C MET A 91 0.10 9.81 -1.33
N MET A 92 0.07 10.19 -2.60
CA MET A 92 1.30 10.44 -3.36
C MET A 92 2.02 11.68 -2.80
N GLU A 93 1.27 12.75 -2.57
CA GLU A 93 1.78 14.01 -1.99
C GLU A 93 2.27 13.82 -0.55
N ALA A 94 1.42 13.25 0.32
CA ALA A 94 1.73 13.08 1.74
C ALA A 94 2.93 12.15 2.01
N HIS A 95 3.39 11.42 1.00
CA HIS A 95 4.54 10.53 1.11
C HIS A 95 5.81 11.03 0.42
N GLU A 96 5.84 12.27 -0.07
CA GLU A 96 7.09 12.89 -0.49
C GLU A 96 8.09 12.91 0.67
N GLY A 97 9.34 12.52 0.39
CA GLY A 97 10.40 12.40 1.40
C GLY A 97 10.26 11.26 2.42
N LEU A 98 9.13 10.55 2.48
CA LEU A 98 8.93 9.49 3.48
C LEU A 98 9.52 8.14 3.04
N PRO A 99 10.22 7.41 3.94
CA PRO A 99 10.74 6.08 3.65
C PRO A 99 9.60 5.10 3.34
N ARG A 100 9.87 4.11 2.49
CA ARG A 100 8.89 3.08 2.14
C ARG A 100 8.92 1.96 3.18
N HIS A 101 8.06 2.04 4.20
CA HIS A 101 7.94 0.94 5.16
C HIS A 101 7.13 -0.23 4.59
N PRO A 102 7.57 -1.48 4.82
CA PRO A 102 6.80 -2.65 4.43
C PRO A 102 5.54 -2.79 5.27
N LEU A 103 4.53 -3.42 4.69
CA LEU A 103 3.39 -3.94 5.45
C LEU A 103 3.68 -5.40 5.84
N LEU A 104 3.36 -5.77 7.08
CA LEU A 104 3.53 -7.15 7.56
C LEU A 104 2.84 -8.13 6.60
N GLY A 105 3.58 -9.15 6.15
CA GLY A 105 3.09 -10.13 5.18
C GLY A 105 3.15 -9.70 3.70
N LEU A 106 3.65 -8.48 3.41
CA LEU A 106 3.87 -7.96 2.05
C LEU A 106 5.35 -7.60 1.76
N SER A 107 6.22 -7.65 2.77
CA SER A 107 7.68 -7.41 2.65
C SER A 107 8.36 -8.31 1.63
N ASP A 108 7.94 -9.57 1.53
CA ASP A 108 8.57 -10.58 0.67
C ASP A 108 8.34 -10.27 -0.83
N GLN A 109 7.32 -9.48 -1.17
CA GLN A 109 7.00 -9.08 -2.54
C GLN A 109 7.74 -7.82 -3.01
N TYR A 110 8.30 -7.01 -2.11
CA TYR A 110 9.05 -5.80 -2.48
C TYR A 110 10.57 -5.98 -2.46
N HIS A 111 11.08 -6.98 -1.74
CA HIS A 111 12.49 -7.37 -1.81
C HIS A 111 12.87 -7.96 -3.19
N SER A 112 11.88 -8.38 -4.00
CA SER A 112 12.07 -8.91 -5.35
C SER A 112 12.02 -7.85 -6.47
N ILE A 113 11.67 -6.59 -6.16
CA ILE A 113 11.58 -5.47 -7.12
C ILE A 113 12.70 -4.44 -6.89
N ALA A 114 13.49 -4.58 -5.81
CA ALA A 114 14.79 -3.93 -5.75
C ALA A 114 15.63 -4.42 -6.95
N PRO A 115 16.39 -3.55 -7.65
CA PRO A 115 17.14 -3.96 -8.83
C PRO A 115 17.94 -5.22 -8.51
N ARG A 116 17.74 -6.24 -9.33
CA ARG A 116 18.28 -7.60 -9.17
C ARG A 116 19.77 -7.67 -9.45
N ASN A 117 20.57 -6.72 -8.97
CA ASN A 117 22.04 -6.82 -9.00
C ASN A 117 22.62 -6.94 -7.60
N SER A 118 22.09 -7.87 -6.80
CA SER A 118 22.80 -8.42 -5.63
C SER A 118 23.75 -9.56 -6.01
N ARG A 119 23.76 -10.02 -7.27
CA ARG A 119 24.75 -10.98 -7.79
C ARG A 119 25.99 -10.34 -8.41
N GLU A 120 25.94 -9.04 -8.75
CA GLU A 120 27.15 -8.33 -9.18
C GLU A 120 28.04 -7.97 -7.99
N ASN A 121 27.49 -7.66 -6.81
CA ASN A 121 28.32 -7.27 -5.67
C ASN A 121 29.18 -8.43 -5.13
N ALA A 122 28.68 -9.66 -5.14
CA ALA A 122 29.47 -10.83 -4.73
C ALA A 122 30.58 -11.19 -5.74
N SER A 123 30.35 -10.95 -7.04
CA SER A 123 31.32 -11.26 -8.10
C SER A 123 32.29 -10.11 -8.38
N PHE A 124 31.88 -8.86 -8.18
CA PHE A 124 32.71 -7.67 -8.34
C PHE A 124 33.77 -7.60 -7.25
N TRP A 125 33.37 -7.68 -5.97
CA TRP A 125 34.33 -7.69 -4.86
C TRP A 125 35.20 -8.95 -4.85
N GLY A 126 34.65 -10.10 -5.25
CA GLY A 126 35.43 -11.32 -5.46
C GLY A 126 36.53 -11.16 -6.50
N ARG A 127 36.25 -10.52 -7.64
CA ARG A 127 37.23 -10.27 -8.71
C ARG A 127 38.28 -9.22 -8.34
N ILE A 128 37.89 -8.19 -7.59
CA ILE A 128 38.84 -7.17 -7.10
C ILE A 128 39.81 -7.80 -6.09
N LEU A 129 39.30 -8.50 -5.08
CA LEU A 129 40.16 -9.09 -4.04
C LEU A 129 41.10 -10.15 -4.62
N HIS A 130 40.64 -10.96 -5.56
CA HIS A 130 41.46 -11.94 -6.28
C HIS A 130 42.65 -11.31 -7.04
N ASN A 131 42.47 -10.11 -7.61
CA ASN A 131 43.56 -9.41 -8.32
C ASN A 131 44.52 -8.68 -7.38
N PHE A 132 44.16 -8.46 -6.11
CA PHE A 132 45.03 -7.82 -5.11
C PHE A 132 45.80 -8.82 -4.23
N THR A 133 45.33 -10.07 -4.06
CA THR A 133 45.97 -11.04 -3.15
C THR A 133 46.82 -12.11 -3.83
N GLY A 134 46.83 -12.20 -5.17
CA GLY A 134 47.85 -12.96 -5.93
C GLY A 134 48.05 -14.42 -5.53
N ARG A 135 47.01 -15.10 -5.01
CA ARG A 135 46.94 -16.55 -4.79
C ARG A 135 45.55 -17.04 -5.14
#